data_AF-A0A920TVR1-F1
#
_entry.id   AF-A0A920TVR1-F1
#
_cell.length_a   1.000
_cell.length_b   1.000
_cell.length_c   1.000
_cell.angle_alpha   90.00
_cell.angle_beta   90.00
_cell.angle_gamma   90.00
#
_symmetry.space_group_name_H-M   'P 1'
#
loop_
_entity.id
_entity.type
_entity.pdbx_description
1 polymer ?
#
loop_
_entity_poly.entity_id
_entity_poly.type
_entity_poly.pdbx_seq_one_letter_code
_entity_poly.pdbx_strand_id
1 'polypeptide(L)'
;MGFLRQHVLAAKYVLDKNGVVKYRHFGEGSYAETENAIRILLEDYGPKKLTMIIHFPVDQKVDLSFKQSVLPKVTPELYFGRRRKQGSCYQEALLILFKKNIIWIGEKPVVLIVPDVLSSDKIYLNGEWQIEEENVTHSRDSTDSSDFVAIKYSSKTVNVVMSSSTPTLQKIWVTVNGDWLTDQNKGDDVLLESTGESYLLIDKPQMYKVINHGKYEKDMTLNLATDSMGSQFYAFTFGVYEEGP
;
A
#
# COMPACT_ATOMS: atom_id res chain seq x y z
N MET A 1 -4.43 8.02 -31.50
CA MET A 1 -3.78 7.56 -30.25
C MET A 1 -4.85 7.36 -29.19
N GLY A 2 -5.16 6.11 -28.84
CA GLY A 2 -6.15 5.82 -27.80
C GLY A 2 -5.50 5.92 -26.43
N PHE A 3 -5.97 6.82 -25.57
CA PHE A 3 -5.52 6.91 -24.19
C PHE A 3 -5.94 5.63 -23.43
N LEU A 4 -4.97 4.95 -22.81
CA LEU A 4 -5.25 3.89 -21.85
C LEU A 4 -5.76 4.55 -20.56
N ARG A 5 -7.06 4.47 -20.29
CA ARG A 5 -7.62 4.89 -18.99
C ARG A 5 -7.41 3.76 -17.98
N GLN A 6 -6.49 3.96 -17.04
CA GLN A 6 -6.25 3.02 -15.94
C GLN A 6 -6.86 3.57 -14.65
N HIS A 7 -7.71 2.76 -14.01
CA HIS A 7 -8.41 3.10 -12.76
C HIS A 7 -8.11 2.10 -11.63
N VAL A 8 -7.25 1.09 -11.86
CA VAL A 8 -6.94 -0.01 -10.92
C VAL A 8 -5.45 -0.36 -11.05
N LEU A 9 -4.79 -0.60 -9.91
CA LEU A 9 -3.46 -1.21 -9.81
C LEU A 9 -3.63 -2.67 -9.33
N ALA A 10 -2.94 -3.67 -9.90
CA ALA A 10 -2.18 -3.64 -11.16
C ALA A 10 -3.10 -3.61 -12.40
N ALA A 11 -2.56 -3.31 -13.58
CA ALA A 11 -3.25 -3.54 -14.85
C ALA A 11 -2.26 -4.00 -15.91
N LYS A 12 -2.68 -4.95 -16.75
CA LYS A 12 -1.86 -5.57 -17.79
C LYS A 12 -2.51 -5.26 -19.15
N TYR A 13 -1.72 -4.77 -20.10
CA TYR A 13 -2.13 -4.55 -21.48
C TYR A 13 -1.15 -5.28 -22.39
N VAL A 14 -1.65 -6.20 -23.22
CA VAL A 14 -0.82 -6.89 -24.22
C VAL A 14 -1.15 -6.32 -25.59
N LEU A 15 -0.13 -5.84 -26.28
CA LEU A 15 -0.23 -5.20 -27.59
C LEU A 15 0.36 -6.11 -28.67
N ASP A 16 -0.22 -6.09 -29.87
CA ASP A 16 0.40 -6.71 -31.04
C ASP A 16 1.56 -5.85 -31.60
N LYS A 17 2.24 -6.37 -32.63
CA LYS A 17 3.36 -5.68 -33.28
C LYS A 17 3.01 -4.31 -33.89
N ASN A 18 1.73 -4.04 -34.14
CA ASN A 18 1.24 -2.79 -34.69
C ASN A 18 0.81 -1.81 -33.58
N GLY A 19 1.02 -2.16 -32.31
CA GLY A 19 0.63 -1.35 -31.16
C GLY A 19 -0.87 -1.39 -30.87
N VAL A 20 -1.60 -2.39 -31.38
CA VAL A 20 -3.03 -2.57 -31.08
C VAL A 20 -3.17 -3.44 -29.85
N VAL A 21 -3.93 -2.98 -28.85
CA VAL A 21 -4.22 -3.77 -27.65
C VAL A 21 -5.08 -4.98 -27.99
N LYS A 22 -4.62 -6.18 -27.65
CA LYS A 22 -5.30 -7.46 -27.89
C LYS A 22 -5.82 -8.12 -26.62
N TYR A 23 -5.21 -7.81 -25.48
CA TYR A 23 -5.65 -8.29 -24.18
C TYR A 23 -5.49 -7.19 -23.12
N ARG A 24 -6.41 -7.19 -22.16
CA ARG A 24 -6.42 -6.27 -21.01
C ARG A 24 -6.85 -7.05 -19.78
N HIS A 25 -6.14 -6.85 -18.68
CA HIS A 25 -6.53 -7.34 -17.36
C HIS A 25 -6.38 -6.22 -16.35
N PHE A 26 -7.35 -6.10 -15.45
CA PHE A 26 -7.35 -5.13 -14.36
C PHE A 26 -7.38 -5.90 -13.03
N GLY A 27 -6.50 -5.53 -12.12
CA GLY A 27 -6.26 -6.25 -10.88
C GLY A 27 -5.05 -7.18 -10.96
N GLU A 28 -4.88 -7.90 -9.87
CA GLU A 28 -3.85 -8.90 -9.69
C GLU A 28 -4.34 -10.29 -10.15
N GLY A 29 -3.42 -11.12 -10.67
CA GLY A 29 -3.74 -12.45 -11.21
C GLY A 29 -3.93 -12.49 -12.73
N SER A 30 -4.63 -13.54 -13.19
CA SER A 30 -4.76 -13.92 -14.61
C SER A 30 -3.42 -14.04 -15.33
N TYR A 31 -2.41 -14.57 -14.65
CA TYR A 31 -1.08 -14.71 -15.20
C TYR A 31 -1.07 -15.71 -16.36
N ALA A 32 -1.79 -16.83 -16.22
CA ALA A 32 -1.89 -17.85 -17.25
C ALA A 32 -2.57 -17.30 -18.52
N GLU A 33 -3.66 -16.55 -18.37
CA GLU A 33 -4.38 -15.92 -19.47
C GLU A 33 -3.54 -14.82 -20.14
N THR A 34 -2.81 -14.04 -19.35
CA THR A 34 -1.88 -13.02 -19.87
C THR A 34 -0.75 -13.68 -20.68
N GLU A 35 -0.13 -14.72 -20.15
CA GLU A 35 0.90 -15.51 -20.84
C GLU A 35 0.34 -16.15 -22.13
N ASN A 36 -0.89 -16.65 -22.10
CA ASN A 36 -1.54 -17.22 -23.28
C ASN A 36 -1.77 -16.16 -24.36
N ALA A 37 -2.20 -14.95 -23.97
CA ALA A 37 -2.34 -13.83 -24.90
C ALA A 37 -1.01 -13.44 -25.55
N ILE A 38 0.09 -13.44 -24.77
CA ILE A 38 1.44 -13.20 -25.30
C ILE A 38 1.84 -14.29 -26.30
N ARG A 39 1.63 -15.57 -25.96
CA ARG A 39 1.98 -16.71 -26.82
C ARG A 39 1.25 -16.68 -28.16
N ILE A 40 -0.07 -16.43 -28.16
CA ILE A 40 -0.86 -16.30 -29.39
C ILE A 40 -0.27 -15.23 -30.32
N LEU A 41 0.11 -14.08 -29.77
CA LEU A 41 0.70 -13.01 -30.57
C LEU A 41 2.11 -13.32 -31.06
N LEU A 42 2.87 -14.15 -30.36
CA LEU A 42 4.19 -14.60 -30.80
C LEU A 42 4.10 -15.70 -31.89
N GLU A 43 3.09 -16.56 -31.82
CA GLU A 43 2.83 -17.57 -32.86
C GLU A 43 2.54 -16.95 -34.23
N ASP A 44 1.94 -15.77 -34.26
CA ASP A 44 1.68 -15.01 -35.50
C ASP A 44 2.96 -14.50 -36.20
N TYR A 45 4.14 -14.50 -35.53
CA TYR A 45 5.35 -13.80 -36.02
C TYR A 45 6.68 -14.57 -35.95
N GLY A 46 6.72 -15.83 -35.47
CA GLY A 46 7.96 -16.60 -35.33
C GLY A 46 7.92 -18.04 -35.89
N PRO A 47 9.10 -18.68 -36.15
CA PRO A 47 9.15 -20.08 -36.57
C PRO A 47 8.56 -21.01 -35.50
N LYS A 48 7.86 -22.06 -35.96
CA LYS A 48 7.04 -22.99 -35.17
C LYS A 48 7.66 -23.45 -33.84
N LYS A 49 6.83 -23.33 -32.79
CA LYS A 49 6.83 -24.02 -31.49
C LYS A 49 8.18 -24.05 -30.74
N LEU A 50 8.25 -23.23 -29.69
CA LEU A 50 9.07 -23.53 -28.53
C LEU A 50 8.80 -24.98 -28.10
N THR A 51 9.78 -25.87 -28.30
CA THR A 51 9.74 -27.29 -27.90
C THR A 51 9.97 -27.49 -26.40
N MET A 52 10.14 -26.41 -25.64
CA MET A 52 10.16 -26.47 -24.19
C MET A 52 8.74 -26.65 -23.66
N ILE A 53 8.58 -27.55 -22.68
CA ILE A 53 7.39 -27.57 -21.83
C ILE A 53 7.45 -26.32 -20.97
N ILE A 54 6.86 -25.22 -21.45
CA ILE A 54 6.76 -23.98 -20.69
C ILE A 54 5.44 -24.03 -19.93
N HIS A 55 5.51 -24.39 -18.65
CA HIS A 55 4.36 -24.32 -17.75
C HIS A 55 3.80 -22.90 -17.74
N PHE A 56 2.48 -22.77 -17.74
CA PHE A 56 1.86 -21.47 -17.52
C PHE A 56 2.17 -20.99 -16.09
N PRO A 57 2.36 -19.67 -15.89
CA PRO A 57 2.42 -19.13 -14.55
C PRO A 57 1.10 -19.42 -13.82
N VAL A 58 1.19 -19.69 -12.52
CA VAL A 58 0.05 -19.98 -11.66
C VAL A 58 -0.26 -18.74 -10.85
N ASP A 59 -1.53 -18.39 -10.75
CA ASP A 59 -1.97 -17.30 -9.88
C ASP A 59 -1.66 -17.63 -8.41
N GLN A 60 -1.29 -16.59 -7.66
CA GLN A 60 -1.10 -16.73 -6.23
C GLN A 60 -2.38 -17.23 -5.57
N LYS A 61 -2.22 -18.19 -4.66
CA LYS A 61 -3.36 -18.71 -3.91
C LYS A 61 -3.81 -17.70 -2.88
N VAL A 62 -5.10 -17.35 -2.91
CA VAL A 62 -5.74 -16.64 -1.81
C VAL A 62 -5.71 -17.54 -0.56
N ASP A 63 -5.20 -16.99 0.53
CA ASP A 63 -5.02 -17.65 1.81
C ASP A 63 -6.33 -18.27 2.32
N LEU A 64 -6.25 -19.51 2.82
CA LEU A 64 -7.42 -20.27 3.27
C LEU A 64 -8.18 -19.55 4.39
N SER A 65 -7.48 -18.87 5.29
CA SER A 65 -8.10 -18.17 6.42
C SER A 65 -8.98 -17.00 5.97
N PHE A 66 -8.65 -16.34 4.85
CA PHE A 66 -9.50 -15.33 4.25
C PHE A 66 -10.79 -15.95 3.72
N LYS A 67 -10.69 -17.06 2.97
CA LYS A 67 -11.86 -17.76 2.40
C LYS A 67 -12.81 -18.30 3.46
N GLN A 68 -12.26 -18.74 4.60
CA GLN A 68 -13.01 -19.30 5.71
C GLN A 68 -13.55 -18.24 6.68
N SER A 69 -13.14 -16.97 6.54
CA SER A 69 -13.60 -15.89 7.41
C SER A 69 -15.06 -15.54 7.14
N VAL A 70 -15.80 -15.20 8.19
CA VAL A 70 -17.20 -14.73 8.07
C VAL A 70 -17.20 -13.31 7.48
N LEU A 71 -17.82 -13.10 6.32
CA LEU A 71 -17.85 -11.81 5.60
C LEU A 71 -16.43 -11.25 5.36
N PRO A 72 -15.59 -11.93 4.58
CA PRO A 72 -14.21 -11.50 4.36
C PRO A 72 -14.18 -10.22 3.53
N LYS A 73 -13.36 -9.26 3.96
CA LYS A 73 -13.15 -8.00 3.25
C LYS A 73 -11.68 -7.59 3.41
N VAL A 74 -11.02 -7.34 2.29
CA VAL A 74 -9.69 -6.73 2.31
C VAL A 74 -9.87 -5.22 2.38
N THR A 75 -9.08 -4.55 3.20
CA THR A 75 -8.99 -3.08 3.16
C THR A 75 -8.55 -2.65 1.76
N PRO A 76 -9.26 -1.69 1.12
CA PRO A 76 -8.86 -1.19 -0.18
C PRO A 76 -7.53 -0.43 -0.08
N GLU A 77 -6.87 -0.20 -1.20
CA GLU A 77 -5.69 0.67 -1.23
C GLU A 77 -6.04 2.06 -0.67
N LEU A 78 -5.21 2.56 0.24
CA LEU A 78 -5.43 3.87 0.88
C LEU A 78 -4.37 4.85 0.40
N TYR A 79 -4.78 6.07 0.06
CA TYR A 79 -3.89 7.11 -0.46
C TYR A 79 -3.90 8.36 0.40
N PHE A 80 -2.71 8.91 0.66
CA PHE A 80 -2.50 10.06 1.54
C PHE A 80 -2.77 11.41 0.87
N GLY A 81 -2.43 11.54 -0.42
CA GLY A 81 -2.54 12.80 -1.14
C GLY A 81 -3.98 13.27 -1.44
N ARG A 82 -4.14 14.57 -1.68
CA ARG A 82 -5.43 15.21 -1.98
C ARG A 82 -6.04 14.88 -3.34
N ARG A 83 -5.25 14.41 -4.31
CA ARG A 83 -5.66 14.31 -5.73
C ARG A 83 -6.55 13.10 -6.04
N ARG A 84 -6.40 11.97 -5.34
CA ARG A 84 -7.09 10.71 -5.68
C ARG A 84 -8.55 10.62 -5.18
N LYS A 85 -9.30 11.73 -5.31
CA LYS A 85 -10.72 11.88 -4.90
C LYS A 85 -11.75 11.20 -5.81
N GLN A 86 -11.36 10.60 -6.94
CA GLN A 86 -12.32 10.10 -7.94
C GLN A 86 -12.16 8.59 -8.20
N GLY A 87 -12.90 7.77 -7.46
CA GLY A 87 -13.15 6.37 -7.83
C GLY A 87 -13.16 5.41 -6.66
N SER A 88 -14.34 5.16 -6.10
CA SER A 88 -14.67 4.14 -5.08
C SER A 88 -14.00 4.25 -3.70
N CYS A 89 -14.87 4.59 -2.73
CA CYS A 89 -14.73 4.57 -1.27
C CYS A 89 -13.83 5.63 -0.57
N TYR A 90 -14.44 6.81 -0.40
CA TYR A 90 -14.46 7.65 0.81
C TYR A 90 -13.13 8.05 1.50
N GLN A 91 -12.45 9.07 0.95
CA GLN A 91 -11.64 10.01 1.72
C GLN A 91 -12.56 10.96 2.55
N GLU A 92 -13.20 10.45 3.60
CA GLU A 92 -13.60 11.28 4.75
C GLU A 92 -12.45 11.39 5.77
N ALA A 93 -11.40 10.59 5.62
CA ALA A 93 -10.33 10.43 6.60
C ALA A 93 -9.48 11.70 6.83
N LEU A 94 -9.20 12.48 5.78
CA LEU A 94 -8.56 13.80 5.92
C LEU A 94 -9.51 14.87 6.46
N LEU A 95 -10.83 14.61 6.49
CA LEU A 95 -11.87 15.62 6.73
C LEU A 95 -12.52 15.54 8.12
N ILE A 96 -12.37 14.44 8.87
CA ILE A 96 -13.08 14.27 10.16
C ILE A 96 -12.54 15.18 11.27
N LEU A 97 -11.33 15.74 11.14
CA LEU A 97 -10.82 16.73 12.10
C LEU A 97 -11.19 18.18 11.76
N PHE A 98 -11.76 18.43 10.58
CA PHE A 98 -12.30 19.75 10.26
C PHE A 98 -13.70 19.89 10.84
N LYS A 99 -13.77 20.19 12.15
CA LYS A 99 -14.92 20.91 12.71
C LYS A 99 -15.25 22.07 11.77
N LYS A 100 -16.39 21.96 11.08
CA LYS A 100 -17.17 23.01 10.40
C LYS A 100 -16.40 24.31 10.08
N ASN A 101 -16.01 24.50 8.81
CA ASN A 101 -15.65 25.79 8.16
C ASN A 101 -14.17 26.11 7.85
N ILE A 102 -13.25 25.15 7.73
CA ILE A 102 -11.91 25.48 7.18
C ILE A 102 -11.70 24.79 5.83
N ILE A 103 -11.76 25.60 4.76
CA ILE A 103 -11.18 25.25 3.46
C ILE A 103 -9.67 25.36 3.66
N TRP A 104 -8.96 24.23 3.70
CA TRP A 104 -7.50 24.26 3.81
C TRP A 104 -6.87 24.66 2.47
N ILE A 105 -6.16 25.79 2.49
CA ILE A 105 -5.39 26.31 1.36
C ILE A 105 -3.96 25.76 1.54
N GLY A 106 -3.71 24.59 0.94
CA GLY A 106 -2.48 23.94 0.48
C GLY A 106 -1.05 24.29 0.95
N GLU A 107 -0.79 25.39 1.62
CA GLU A 107 0.51 26.07 1.64
C GLU A 107 1.31 25.89 2.93
N LYS A 108 0.68 25.42 4.03
CA LYS A 108 1.35 25.29 5.34
C LYS A 108 1.04 23.97 6.04
N PRO A 109 2.00 23.41 6.79
CA PRO A 109 1.77 22.24 7.63
C PRO A 109 0.60 22.43 8.60
N VAL A 110 -0.04 21.32 8.95
CA VAL A 110 -1.21 21.27 9.83
C VAL A 110 -0.96 20.29 10.97
N VAL A 111 -1.30 20.70 12.18
CA VAL A 111 -1.31 19.81 13.35
C VAL A 111 -2.62 19.02 13.37
N LEU A 112 -2.51 17.69 13.40
CA LEU A 112 -3.60 16.73 13.38
C LEU A 112 -3.57 15.88 14.65
N ILE A 113 -4.74 15.48 15.13
CA ILE A 113 -4.91 14.70 16.36
C ILE A 113 -5.78 13.50 16.05
N VAL A 114 -5.29 12.30 16.32
CA VAL A 114 -6.02 11.06 16.04
C VAL A 114 -7.14 10.86 17.08
N PRO A 115 -8.36 10.45 16.67
CA PRO A 115 -9.43 10.15 17.62
C PRO A 115 -9.19 8.83 18.36
N ASP A 116 -9.82 8.66 19.52
CA ASP A 116 -9.70 7.45 20.34
C ASP A 116 -10.19 6.17 19.63
N VAL A 117 -11.12 6.31 18.67
CA VAL A 117 -11.72 5.18 17.96
C VAL A 117 -11.50 5.32 16.46
N LEU A 118 -10.77 4.36 15.87
CA LEU A 118 -10.52 4.31 14.44
C LEU A 118 -11.59 3.51 13.71
N SER A 119 -12.13 4.10 12.65
CA SER A 119 -12.90 3.39 11.62
C SER A 119 -11.98 2.79 10.56
N SER A 120 -12.34 1.60 10.06
CA SER A 120 -11.61 0.91 8.99
C SER A 120 -11.60 1.70 7.68
N ASP A 121 -10.65 1.38 6.81
CA ASP A 121 -10.48 1.98 5.46
C ASP A 121 -10.20 3.50 5.47
N LYS A 122 -9.59 4.00 6.56
CA LYS A 122 -9.23 5.42 6.73
C LYS A 122 -7.78 5.56 7.22
N ILE A 123 -7.12 6.61 6.75
CA ILE A 123 -5.78 7.04 7.22
C ILE A 123 -5.96 8.12 8.28
N TYR A 124 -5.24 7.98 9.39
CA TYR A 124 -5.20 8.93 10.47
C TYR A 124 -3.77 9.43 10.65
N LEU A 125 -3.63 10.72 10.95
CA LEU A 125 -2.36 11.38 11.15
C LEU A 125 -2.39 12.06 12.52
N ASN A 126 -1.36 11.81 13.34
CA ASN A 126 -1.11 12.51 14.58
C ASN A 126 0.17 13.33 14.42
N GLY A 127 0.17 14.60 14.83
CA GLY A 127 1.35 15.46 14.71
C GLY A 127 1.24 16.51 13.60
N GLU A 128 2.37 17.07 13.19
CA GLU A 128 2.41 18.16 12.20
C GLU A 128 2.80 17.67 10.80
N TRP A 129 1.90 17.86 9.83
CA TRP A 129 2.00 17.27 8.50
C TRP A 129 1.73 18.29 7.39
N GLN A 130 2.54 18.24 6.34
CA GLN A 130 2.31 18.95 5.08
C GLN A 130 1.54 18.00 4.15
N ILE A 131 0.36 18.43 3.70
CA ILE A 131 -0.53 17.61 2.86
C ILE A 131 -0.41 18.02 1.39
N GLU A 132 0.17 17.16 0.56
CA GLU A 132 0.40 17.46 -0.85
C GLU A 132 -0.67 16.83 -1.75
N GLU A 133 -0.48 16.91 -3.07
CA GLU A 133 -1.39 16.27 -4.03
C GLU A 133 -1.33 14.74 -3.97
N GLU A 134 -0.16 14.18 -3.73
CA GLU A 134 0.11 12.74 -3.83
C GLU A 134 0.55 12.09 -2.53
N ASN A 135 1.05 12.86 -1.57
CA ASN A 135 1.62 12.36 -0.31
C ASN A 135 1.23 13.26 0.89
N VAL A 136 1.62 12.81 2.08
CA VAL A 136 1.86 13.70 3.23
C VAL A 136 3.30 13.60 3.68
N THR A 137 3.84 14.72 4.17
CA THR A 137 5.21 14.82 4.67
C THR A 137 5.23 15.27 6.13
N HIS A 138 5.91 14.52 7.00
CA HIS A 138 6.12 14.91 8.40
C HIS A 138 6.93 16.20 8.47
N SER A 139 6.44 17.22 9.20
CA SER A 139 6.90 18.61 9.03
C SER A 139 7.70 19.18 10.21
N ARG A 140 8.07 18.34 11.18
CA ARG A 140 8.87 18.76 12.34
C ARG A 140 9.75 17.62 12.85
N ASP A 141 10.74 17.96 13.65
CA ASP A 141 11.41 17.00 14.53
C ASP A 141 10.60 16.88 15.84
N SER A 142 10.54 15.70 16.42
CA SER A 142 9.87 15.42 17.70
C SER A 142 10.78 14.56 18.58
N THR A 143 10.66 14.65 19.91
CA THR A 143 11.57 13.95 20.82
C THR A 143 11.08 12.57 21.25
N ASP A 144 9.80 12.25 21.03
CA ASP A 144 9.12 11.13 21.71
C ASP A 144 8.39 10.20 20.73
N SER A 145 8.68 10.28 19.42
CA SER A 145 7.97 9.53 18.36
C SER A 145 6.44 9.65 18.46
N SER A 146 5.96 10.78 18.97
CA SER A 146 4.52 11.05 19.20
C SER A 146 3.73 11.30 17.92
N ASP A 147 4.45 11.53 16.83
CA ASP A 147 3.89 11.85 15.53
C ASP A 147 3.86 10.57 14.69
N PHE A 148 2.69 10.25 14.16
CA PHE A 148 2.49 8.95 13.53
C PHE A 148 1.37 8.95 12.49
N VAL A 149 1.44 7.94 11.64
CA VAL A 149 0.35 7.51 10.79
C VAL A 149 -0.31 6.28 11.40
N ALA A 150 -1.64 6.24 11.44
CA ALA A 150 -2.39 5.05 11.84
C ALA A 150 -3.46 4.66 10.83
N ILE A 151 -3.71 3.36 10.72
CA ILE A 151 -4.83 2.78 9.96
C ILE A 151 -5.48 1.64 10.76
N LYS A 152 -6.78 1.46 10.56
CA LYS A 152 -7.47 0.23 10.93
C LYS A 152 -7.75 -0.59 9.67
N TYR A 153 -7.23 -1.81 9.60
CA TYR A 153 -7.18 -2.61 8.38
C TYR A 153 -7.59 -4.07 8.60
N SER A 154 -7.95 -4.74 7.50
CA SER A 154 -8.16 -6.19 7.46
C SER A 154 -7.41 -6.77 6.25
N SER A 155 -6.37 -7.56 6.52
CA SER A 155 -5.54 -8.19 5.50
C SER A 155 -4.66 -9.28 6.13
N LYS A 156 -3.93 -10.02 5.29
CA LYS A 156 -2.80 -10.85 5.73
C LYS A 156 -1.50 -10.05 5.69
N THR A 157 -1.30 -9.28 4.63
CA THR A 157 -0.09 -8.47 4.41
C THR A 157 -0.43 -6.99 4.27
N VAL A 158 0.53 -6.13 4.64
CA VAL A 158 0.45 -4.68 4.48
C VAL A 158 1.77 -4.16 3.93
N ASN A 159 1.72 -3.35 2.88
CA ASN A 159 2.85 -2.56 2.42
C ASN A 159 2.54 -1.07 2.46
N VAL A 160 3.61 -0.27 2.46
CA VAL A 160 3.53 1.19 2.48
C VAL A 160 4.49 1.76 1.47
N VAL A 161 4.03 2.67 0.63
CA VAL A 161 4.90 3.45 -0.25
C VAL A 161 5.36 4.68 0.52
N MET A 162 6.66 4.76 0.78
CA MET A 162 7.29 5.86 1.53
C MET A 162 8.55 6.37 0.84
N SER A 163 8.95 7.58 1.17
CA SER A 163 10.25 8.17 0.84
C SER A 163 10.70 9.12 1.95
N SER A 164 11.88 9.69 1.79
CA SER A 164 12.35 10.80 2.61
C SER A 164 12.54 12.03 1.71
N SER A 165 12.14 13.20 2.18
CA SER A 165 12.50 14.49 1.56
C SER A 165 13.90 14.96 1.96
N THR A 166 14.58 14.22 2.84
CA THR A 166 15.95 14.47 3.27
C THR A 166 16.88 13.34 2.82
N PRO A 167 18.17 13.59 2.60
CA PRO A 167 19.13 12.55 2.20
C PRO A 167 19.53 11.61 3.34
N THR A 168 19.04 11.84 4.56
CA THR A 168 19.35 11.05 5.75
C THR A 168 18.38 9.89 5.89
N LEU A 169 18.89 8.73 6.29
CA LEU A 169 18.06 7.57 6.60
C LEU A 169 17.16 7.89 7.80
N GLN A 170 15.84 7.76 7.60
CA GLN A 170 14.86 8.06 8.64
C GLN A 170 14.29 6.76 9.21
N LYS A 171 14.10 6.75 10.52
CA LYS A 171 13.58 5.59 11.25
C LYS A 171 12.08 5.71 11.43
N ILE A 172 11.34 4.66 11.07
CA ILE A 172 9.89 4.59 11.26
C ILE A 172 9.60 3.42 12.19
N TRP A 173 9.10 3.70 13.39
CA TRP A 173 8.69 2.66 14.33
C TRP A 173 7.36 2.07 13.92
N VAL A 174 7.22 0.76 14.06
CA VAL A 174 6.05 0.01 13.59
C VAL A 174 5.44 -0.74 14.75
N THR A 175 4.14 -0.57 14.99
CA THR A 175 3.40 -1.41 15.94
C THR A 175 2.06 -1.85 15.35
N VAL A 176 1.57 -3.00 15.82
CA VAL A 176 0.22 -3.47 15.51
C VAL A 176 -0.53 -3.71 16.81
N ASN A 177 -1.72 -3.11 16.92
CA ASN A 177 -2.54 -3.09 18.14
C ASN A 177 -1.80 -2.58 19.38
N GLY A 178 -0.78 -1.73 19.19
CA GLY A 178 0.07 -1.20 20.25
C GLY A 178 1.28 -2.06 20.60
N ASP A 179 1.38 -3.28 20.04
CA ASP A 179 2.48 -4.19 20.27
C ASP A 179 3.54 -4.09 19.17
N TRP A 180 4.81 -4.26 19.55
CA TRP A 180 5.91 -4.41 18.60
C TRP A 180 5.76 -5.69 17.78
N LEU A 181 6.25 -5.65 16.55
CA LEU A 181 6.26 -6.80 15.65
C LEU A 181 7.30 -7.83 16.09
N THR A 182 7.09 -9.06 15.65
CA THR A 182 7.97 -10.21 15.88
C THR A 182 8.27 -10.87 14.55
N ASP A 183 9.19 -11.85 14.54
CA ASP A 183 9.46 -12.64 13.33
C ASP A 183 8.23 -13.38 12.77
N GLN A 184 7.14 -13.52 13.56
CA GLN A 184 5.91 -14.17 13.13
C GLN A 184 4.97 -13.27 12.32
N ASN A 185 5.13 -11.95 12.40
CA ASN A 185 4.21 -11.00 11.74
C ASN A 185 4.91 -9.84 11.03
N LYS A 186 6.23 -9.68 11.18
CA LYS A 186 6.99 -8.63 10.50
C LYS A 186 7.09 -8.91 8.99
N GLY A 187 6.98 -7.87 8.19
CA GLY A 187 7.31 -7.93 6.77
C GLY A 187 8.82 -7.97 6.54
N ASP A 188 9.22 -8.22 5.29
CA ASP A 188 10.64 -8.43 4.93
C ASP A 188 11.51 -7.20 5.22
N ASP A 189 10.96 -6.00 5.11
CA ASP A 189 11.70 -4.75 5.27
C ASP A 189 11.80 -4.30 6.74
N VAL A 190 11.04 -4.92 7.65
CA VAL A 190 11.03 -4.56 9.08
C VAL A 190 12.21 -5.20 9.80
N LEU A 191 12.94 -4.36 10.52
CA LEU A 191 14.02 -4.71 11.42
C LEU A 191 13.52 -4.75 12.86
N LEU A 192 14.13 -5.59 13.69
CA LEU A 192 13.87 -5.67 15.13
C LEU A 192 15.14 -5.21 15.86
N GLU A 193 14.99 -4.26 16.78
CA GLU A 193 16.04 -3.91 17.72
C GLU A 193 16.29 -5.05 18.70
N SER A 194 17.47 -5.06 19.33
CA SER A 194 17.80 -6.02 20.39
C SER A 194 16.89 -5.90 21.63
N THR A 195 16.30 -4.72 21.82
CA THR A 195 15.32 -4.39 22.86
C THR A 195 13.88 -4.78 22.48
N GLY A 196 13.66 -5.22 21.25
CA GLY A 196 12.38 -5.75 20.76
C GLY A 196 11.53 -4.77 19.94
N GLU A 197 11.92 -3.50 19.81
CA GLU A 197 11.18 -2.55 18.98
C GLU A 197 11.33 -2.88 17.49
N SER A 198 10.21 -2.88 16.77
CA SER A 198 10.19 -3.03 15.32
C SER A 198 10.21 -1.70 14.60
N TYR A 199 11.01 -1.60 13.53
CA TYR A 199 11.15 -0.38 12.75
C TYR A 199 11.50 -0.64 11.28
N LEU A 200 11.35 0.41 10.47
CA LEU A 200 11.79 0.51 9.07
C LEU A 200 12.84 1.63 8.96
N LEU A 201 13.67 1.55 7.93
CA LEU A 201 14.59 2.61 7.54
C LEU A 201 14.24 3.09 6.13
N ILE A 202 14.02 4.39 5.97
CA ILE A 202 13.58 5.00 4.70
C ILE A 202 14.53 6.10 4.24
N ASP A 203 14.86 6.11 2.95
CA ASP A 203 15.71 7.13 2.32
C ASP A 203 15.29 7.47 0.89
N LYS A 204 14.70 6.50 0.17
CA LYS A 204 14.28 6.62 -1.22
C LYS A 204 12.82 6.19 -1.43
N PRO A 205 12.17 6.66 -2.52
CA PRO A 205 10.82 6.24 -2.86
C PRO A 205 10.77 4.78 -3.25
N GLN A 206 10.11 3.96 -2.43
CA GLN A 206 9.83 2.56 -2.71
C GLN A 206 8.64 2.05 -1.89
N MET A 207 8.20 0.84 -2.21
CA MET A 207 7.25 0.09 -1.41
C MET A 207 8.01 -0.72 -0.35
N TYR A 208 7.60 -0.58 0.91
CA TYR A 208 8.13 -1.33 2.04
C TYR A 208 7.10 -2.37 2.49
N LYS A 209 7.50 -3.63 2.61
CA LYS A 209 6.71 -4.73 3.15
C LYS A 209 6.75 -4.68 4.68
N VAL A 210 5.66 -4.23 5.28
CA VAL A 210 5.62 -3.89 6.71
C VAL A 210 5.07 -5.04 7.54
N ILE A 211 3.98 -5.66 7.09
CA ILE A 211 3.29 -6.71 7.83
C ILE A 211 3.17 -7.96 6.96
N ASN A 212 3.44 -9.12 7.56
CA ASN A 212 3.17 -10.44 7.01
C ASN A 212 2.63 -11.37 8.10
N HIS A 213 1.32 -11.30 8.34
CA HIS A 213 0.67 -12.20 9.29
C HIS A 213 0.68 -13.63 8.76
N GLY A 214 0.78 -14.61 9.67
CA GLY A 214 0.64 -16.02 9.32
C GLY A 214 -0.73 -16.40 8.73
N LYS A 215 -1.75 -15.55 8.91
CA LYS A 215 -3.12 -15.72 8.40
C LYS A 215 -3.77 -14.36 8.16
N TYR A 216 -4.92 -14.34 7.50
CA TYR A 216 -5.77 -13.15 7.38
C TYR A 216 -6.29 -12.71 8.75
N GLU A 217 -6.05 -11.44 9.08
CA GLU A 217 -6.52 -10.81 10.31
C GLU A 217 -7.53 -9.70 9.99
N LYS A 218 -8.45 -9.48 10.93
CA LYS A 218 -9.52 -8.48 10.82
C LYS A 218 -9.36 -7.37 11.85
N ASP A 219 -9.69 -6.16 11.42
CA ASP A 219 -9.81 -4.99 12.29
C ASP A 219 -8.55 -4.67 13.13
N MET A 220 -7.38 -4.98 12.58
CA MET A 220 -6.08 -4.70 13.16
C MET A 220 -5.76 -3.21 13.05
N THR A 221 -5.01 -2.67 14.00
CA THR A 221 -4.55 -1.28 13.98
C THR A 221 -3.05 -1.23 13.74
N LEU A 222 -2.61 -0.66 12.62
CA LEU A 222 -1.19 -0.42 12.34
C LEU A 222 -0.85 1.04 12.70
N ASN A 223 0.27 1.24 13.39
CA ASN A 223 0.83 2.54 13.68
C ASN A 223 2.28 2.62 13.15
N LEU A 224 2.59 3.72 12.46
CA LEU A 224 3.89 4.07 11.91
C LEU A 224 4.33 5.41 12.49
N ALA A 225 5.16 5.37 13.52
CA ALA A 225 5.65 6.55 14.20
C ALA A 225 6.97 7.05 13.61
N THR A 226 7.15 8.37 13.59
CA THR A 226 8.36 9.05 13.12
C THR A 226 8.69 10.20 14.06
N ASP A 227 9.98 10.48 14.22
CA ASP A 227 10.49 11.56 15.07
C ASP A 227 11.25 12.63 14.27
N SER A 228 11.47 12.39 12.98
CA SER A 228 12.35 13.18 12.13
C SER A 228 11.54 13.87 11.03
N MET A 229 11.82 15.15 10.79
CA MET A 229 11.19 15.89 9.70
C MET A 229 11.53 15.25 8.34
N GLY A 230 10.56 15.17 7.45
CA GLY A 230 10.76 14.80 6.05
C GLY A 230 10.34 13.38 5.65
N SER A 231 9.79 12.58 6.58
CA SER A 231 9.21 11.28 6.23
C SER A 231 7.98 11.49 5.34
N GLN A 232 7.94 10.87 4.17
CA GLN A 232 6.84 11.03 3.21
C GLN A 232 6.08 9.72 3.04
N PHE A 233 4.75 9.80 3.06
CA PHE A 233 3.85 8.65 2.93
C PHE A 233 2.88 8.86 1.76
N TYR A 234 2.75 7.85 0.90
CA TYR A 234 2.01 7.97 -0.37
C TYR A 234 0.78 7.06 -0.41
N ALA A 235 0.95 5.78 -0.08
CA ALA A 235 -0.12 4.79 -0.15
C ALA A 235 0.10 3.59 0.78
N PHE A 236 -0.99 2.92 1.15
CA PHE A 236 -1.01 1.59 1.74
C PHE A 236 -1.61 0.59 0.77
N THR A 237 -0.98 -0.57 0.60
CA THR A 237 -1.54 -1.72 -0.13
C THR A 237 -1.70 -2.92 0.78
N PHE A 238 -2.64 -3.80 0.44
CA PHE A 238 -3.06 -4.92 1.29
C PHE A 238 -3.19 -6.20 0.46
N GLY A 239 -2.78 -7.33 1.03
CA GLY A 239 -2.86 -8.63 0.38
C GLY A 239 -3.49 -9.71 1.26
N VAL A 240 -4.03 -10.73 0.60
CA VAL A 240 -4.62 -11.93 1.23
C VAL A 240 -4.13 -13.21 0.56
N TYR A 241 -2.95 -13.16 -0.06
CA TYR A 241 -2.36 -14.29 -0.79
C TYR A 241 -1.34 -15.03 0.07
N GLU A 242 -1.10 -16.30 -0.23
CA GLU A 242 -0.18 -17.17 0.50
C GLU A 242 1.26 -16.64 0.48
N GLU A 243 1.71 -16.08 -0.65
CA GLU A 243 3.10 -15.64 -0.88
C GLU A 243 3.29 -14.12 -0.71
N GLY A 244 2.23 -13.40 -0.33
CA GLY A 244 2.23 -11.93 -0.21
C GLY A 244 1.69 -11.20 -1.46
N PRO A 245 1.54 -9.87 -1.40
CA PRO A 245 1.09 -9.06 -2.53
C PRO A 245 2.21 -8.76 -3.53
#